data_AF-A0A7S1FDD4-F1
#
_entry.id   AF-A0A7S1FDD4-F1
#
_cell.length_a   1.000
_cell.length_b   1.000
_cell.length_c   1.000
_cell.angle_alpha   90.00
_cell.angle_beta   90.00
_cell.angle_gamma   90.00
#
_symmetry.space_group_name_H-M   'P 1'
#
loop_
_entity.id
_entity.type
_entity.pdbx_description
1 polymer ?
#
loop_
_entity_poly.entity_id
_entity_poly.type
_entity_poly.pdbx_seq_one_letter_code
_entity_poly.pdbx_strand_id
1 'polypeptide(L)'
;MQRGLQARNAQWDPRAVDMPPEVYHALHKQRSVFAPQSRIKMNLLAIIFNVIVPCGFFALCNYVSGFSLRYHQPVLADVIIIMAVVAWLGLVALAVWARKNEPNPVWYSFLAMMVGFAVLFGIRCGRHIYEEYELKYLEVKDMKNYTNFDVSSNAGQNVIDGGVFEFASGNKLDLAQTWHFKQDTVYCVAPIVGSSTATSYDFWAVGQDCCSNSGSDYRCGDAQNASASGAVRMLSEKDVKFYKLAVLQAETMYGILAAQPLFFEWSEDPAALVASWKTHASSLFFKGLAAFFVFNLYCVGIGVCCYARIGRGSINSMNFYDDPDWRKGGPHERIDLRAHRPGGPYGYM
;
A
#
# COMPACT_ATOMS: atom_id res chain seq x y z
N MET A 1 59.37 -68.53 13.40
CA MET A 1 58.15 -68.94 14.11
C MET A 1 57.52 -67.69 14.72
N GLN A 2 56.30 -67.37 14.30
CA GLN A 2 55.61 -66.09 14.47
C GLN A 2 55.29 -65.73 15.94
N ARG A 3 55.61 -64.50 16.35
CA ARG A 3 54.96 -63.72 17.42
C ARG A 3 55.03 -62.27 16.93
N GLY A 4 53.99 -61.57 16.55
CA GLY A 4 52.69 -61.40 17.20
C GLY A 4 52.41 -59.89 17.13
N LEU A 5 52.08 -59.37 15.95
CA LEU A 5 51.62 -57.99 15.75
C LEU A 5 50.12 -57.95 16.02
N GLN A 6 49.73 -57.85 17.29
CA GLN A 6 48.41 -57.38 17.67
C GLN A 6 48.51 -55.89 17.97
N ALA A 7 48.26 -55.06 16.96
CA ALA A 7 47.97 -53.65 17.16
C ALA A 7 46.67 -53.56 17.99
N ARG A 8 46.80 -53.13 19.25
CA ARG A 8 45.66 -52.86 20.12
C ARG A 8 44.80 -51.78 19.46
N ASN A 9 43.58 -52.13 19.09
CA ASN A 9 42.49 -51.18 18.87
C ASN A 9 42.23 -50.47 20.22
N ALA A 10 42.91 -49.37 20.46
CA ALA A 10 42.58 -48.47 21.56
C ALA A 10 41.23 -47.82 21.23
N GLN A 11 40.17 -48.38 21.79
CA GLN A 11 38.86 -47.77 21.80
C GLN A 11 38.98 -46.44 22.54
N TRP A 12 38.88 -45.34 21.79
CA TRP A 12 38.96 -43.99 22.32
C TRP A 12 37.83 -43.78 23.34
N ASP A 13 38.18 -43.72 24.62
CA ASP A 13 37.25 -43.42 25.71
C ASP A 13 37.22 -41.90 25.94
N PRO A 14 36.14 -41.19 25.56
CA PRO A 14 36.04 -39.74 25.73
C PRO A 14 36.09 -39.28 27.19
N ARG A 15 36.02 -40.19 28.16
CA ARG A 15 36.11 -39.85 29.60
C ARG A 15 37.54 -39.90 30.15
N ALA A 16 38.50 -40.44 29.39
CA ALA A 16 39.85 -40.72 29.88
C ALA A 16 40.86 -39.59 29.67
N VAL A 17 40.44 -38.46 29.09
CA VAL A 17 41.28 -37.27 28.94
C VAL A 17 40.71 -36.21 29.87
N ASP A 18 41.45 -35.89 30.94
CA ASP A 18 41.20 -34.72 31.78
C ASP A 18 41.26 -33.48 30.89
N MET A 19 40.10 -33.08 30.37
CA MET A 19 39.98 -31.94 29.49
C MET A 19 40.03 -30.69 30.37
N PRO A 20 40.90 -29.70 30.07
CA PRO A 20 40.93 -28.47 30.83
C PRO A 20 39.52 -27.88 30.92
N PRO A 21 39.07 -27.38 32.10
CA PRO A 21 37.70 -26.93 32.29
C PRO A 21 37.25 -25.87 31.27
N GLU A 22 38.18 -25.06 30.77
CA GLU A 22 37.96 -24.09 29.70
C GLU A 22 37.52 -24.74 28.38
N VAL A 23 38.15 -25.86 28.01
CA VAL A 23 37.82 -26.63 26.80
C VAL A 23 36.47 -27.33 26.96
N TYR A 24 36.17 -27.83 28.17
CA TYR A 24 34.86 -28.40 28.48
C TYR A 24 33.75 -27.34 28.33
N HIS A 25 33.96 -26.14 28.88
CA HIS A 25 33.01 -25.03 28.74
C HIS A 25 32.87 -24.55 27.30
N ALA A 26 33.95 -24.51 26.52
CA ALA A 26 33.89 -24.15 25.09
C ALA A 26 33.15 -25.20 24.24
N LEU A 27 33.34 -26.49 24.54
CA LEU A 27 32.66 -27.59 23.85
C LEU A 27 31.16 -27.66 24.19
N HIS A 28 30.80 -27.31 25.42
CA HIS A 28 29.41 -27.29 25.90
C HIS A 28 28.73 -25.92 25.79
N LYS A 29 29.44 -24.88 25.35
CA LYS A 29 28.85 -23.58 24.99
C LYS A 29 27.80 -23.85 23.91
N GLN A 30 26.54 -23.54 24.20
CA GLN A 30 25.46 -23.74 23.24
C GLN A 30 25.84 -23.03 21.93
N ARG A 31 26.15 -23.83 20.90
CA ARG A 31 26.55 -23.29 19.61
C ARG A 31 25.41 -22.43 19.09
N SER A 32 25.73 -21.25 18.55
CA SER A 32 24.74 -20.36 17.96
C SER A 32 23.91 -21.10 16.91
N VAL A 33 22.67 -20.64 16.67
CA VAL A 33 21.70 -21.23 15.72
C VAL A 33 22.24 -21.39 14.29
N PHE A 34 23.40 -20.79 14.00
CA PHE A 34 24.14 -20.92 12.74
C PHE A 34 25.20 -22.04 12.73
N ALA A 35 25.21 -22.92 13.73
CA ALA A 35 26.09 -24.09 13.75
C ALA A 35 25.75 -25.03 12.58
N PRO A 36 26.70 -25.36 11.68
CA PRO A 36 26.39 -25.98 10.38
C PRO A 36 25.84 -27.43 10.34
N GLN A 37 25.20 -27.94 11.41
CA GLN A 37 24.71 -29.33 11.46
C GLN A 37 23.29 -29.51 12.04
N SER A 38 22.62 -28.48 12.53
CA SER A 38 21.20 -28.61 12.89
C SER A 38 20.32 -28.38 11.66
N ARG A 39 19.63 -29.42 11.18
CA ARG A 39 18.58 -29.26 10.15
C ARG A 39 17.46 -28.38 10.72
N ILE A 40 17.42 -27.11 10.32
CA ILE A 40 16.35 -26.19 10.71
C ILE A 40 15.05 -26.66 10.04
N LYS A 41 14.08 -27.11 10.84
CA LYS A 41 12.74 -27.47 10.35
C LYS A 41 11.99 -26.17 10.03
N MET A 42 11.71 -25.91 8.76
CA MET A 42 10.84 -24.80 8.37
C MET A 42 9.39 -25.13 8.74
N ASN A 43 8.78 -24.31 9.57
CA ASN A 43 7.36 -24.44 9.89
C ASN A 43 6.52 -23.86 8.73
N LEU A 44 5.92 -24.73 7.93
CA LEU A 44 5.05 -24.33 6.81
C LEU A 44 3.92 -23.41 7.25
N LEU A 45 3.36 -23.62 8.44
CA LEU A 45 2.30 -22.77 8.98
C LEU A 45 2.78 -21.34 9.17
N ALA A 46 4.01 -21.13 9.66
CA ALA A 46 4.56 -19.79 9.83
C ALA A 46 4.70 -19.04 8.49
N ILE A 47 5.03 -19.75 7.41
CA ILE A 47 5.10 -19.17 6.07
C ILE A 47 3.71 -18.75 5.60
N ILE A 48 2.71 -19.63 5.76
CA ILE A 48 1.32 -19.34 5.38
C ILE A 48 0.80 -18.11 6.15
N PHE A 49 1.02 -18.03 7.46
CA PHE A 49 0.63 -16.87 8.26
C PHE A 49 1.29 -15.57 7.78
N ASN A 50 2.57 -15.61 7.42
CA ASN A 50 3.29 -14.45 6.90
C ASN A 50 2.80 -13.97 5.53
N VAL A 51 2.13 -14.82 4.76
CA VAL A 51 1.48 -14.44 3.51
C VAL A 51 0.07 -13.90 3.77
N ILE A 52 -0.76 -14.66 4.50
CA ILE A 52 -2.19 -14.36 4.64
C ILE A 52 -2.41 -13.13 5.52
N VAL A 53 -1.74 -13.03 6.67
CA VAL A 53 -2.02 -11.98 7.66
C VAL A 53 -1.72 -10.58 7.10
N PRO A 54 -0.54 -10.27 6.53
CA PRO A 54 -0.31 -8.95 5.96
C PRO A 54 -1.27 -8.62 4.81
N CYS A 55 -1.65 -9.59 3.98
CA CYS A 55 -2.62 -9.38 2.91
C CYS A 55 -4.02 -9.04 3.47
N GLY A 56 -4.43 -9.69 4.56
CA GLY A 56 -5.67 -9.38 5.25
C GLY A 56 -5.69 -7.95 5.83
N PHE A 57 -4.59 -7.54 6.48
CA PHE A 57 -4.45 -6.17 6.99
C PHE A 57 -4.45 -5.12 5.86
N PHE A 58 -3.74 -5.39 4.75
CA PHE A 58 -3.76 -4.53 3.58
C PHE A 58 -5.18 -4.38 3.03
N ALA A 59 -5.88 -5.50 2.79
CA ALA A 59 -7.24 -5.50 2.27
C ALA A 59 -8.20 -4.74 3.18
N LEU A 60 -8.13 -4.97 4.50
CA LEU A 60 -8.94 -4.28 5.50
C LEU A 60 -8.70 -2.77 5.48
N CYS A 61 -7.44 -2.33 5.60
CA CYS A 61 -7.10 -0.91 5.67
C CYS A 61 -7.44 -0.19 4.37
N ASN A 62 -7.19 -0.83 3.22
CA ASN A 62 -7.53 -0.30 1.91
C ASN A 62 -9.04 -0.17 1.74
N TYR A 63 -9.82 -1.20 2.12
CA TYR A 63 -11.27 -1.16 2.02
C TYR A 63 -11.90 -0.10 2.93
N VAL A 64 -11.52 -0.08 4.22
CA VAL A 64 -12.05 0.84 5.23
C VAL A 64 -11.72 2.29 4.90
N SER A 65 -10.52 2.57 4.38
CA SER A 65 -10.11 3.92 4.00
C SER A 65 -10.62 4.35 2.62
N GLY A 66 -11.05 3.40 1.78
CA GLY A 66 -11.32 3.61 0.35
C GLY A 66 -12.79 3.66 -0.06
N PHE A 67 -13.69 3.05 0.70
CA PHE A 67 -15.08 2.81 0.29
C PHE A 67 -16.12 3.46 1.21
N SER A 68 -17.39 3.08 1.00
CA SER A 68 -18.59 3.66 1.64
C SER A 68 -18.52 3.82 3.15
N LEU A 69 -17.80 2.97 3.88
CA LEU A 69 -17.64 3.10 5.33
C LEU A 69 -17.01 4.45 5.71
N ARG A 70 -16.00 4.89 4.95
CA ARG A 70 -15.33 6.18 5.18
C ARG A 70 -16.28 7.36 4.97
N TYR A 71 -17.22 7.24 4.04
CA TYR A 71 -18.20 8.28 3.72
C TYR A 71 -19.32 8.36 4.77
N HIS A 72 -20.00 7.25 5.06
CA HIS A 72 -21.17 7.27 5.95
C HIS A 72 -20.79 7.34 7.44
N GLN A 73 -19.67 6.74 7.84
CA GLN A 73 -19.27 6.61 9.24
C GLN A 73 -17.75 6.83 9.39
N PRO A 74 -17.25 8.06 9.17
CA PRO A 74 -15.81 8.34 9.20
C PRO A 74 -15.16 7.99 10.55
N VAL A 75 -15.88 8.21 11.65
CA VAL A 75 -15.41 7.88 13.00
C VAL A 75 -15.21 6.37 13.17
N LEU A 76 -16.14 5.55 12.68
CA LEU A 76 -16.01 4.09 12.75
C LEU A 76 -14.85 3.60 11.89
N ALA A 77 -14.65 4.18 10.70
CA ALA A 77 -13.50 3.89 9.86
C ALA A 77 -12.18 4.21 10.57
N ASP A 78 -12.09 5.39 11.20
CA ASP A 78 -10.90 5.83 11.93
C ASP A 78 -10.63 4.92 13.14
N VAL A 79 -11.67 4.51 13.88
CA VAL A 79 -11.55 3.54 14.99
C VAL A 79 -11.00 2.19 14.48
N ILE A 80 -11.50 1.66 13.37
CA ILE A 80 -11.01 0.38 12.81
C ILE A 80 -9.54 0.50 12.37
N ILE A 81 -9.15 1.63 11.77
CA ILE A 81 -7.76 1.89 11.39
C ILE A 81 -6.86 1.96 12.64
N ILE A 82 -7.29 2.67 13.68
CA ILE A 82 -6.57 2.74 14.96
C ILE A 82 -6.42 1.35 15.56
N MET A 83 -7.47 0.52 15.55
CA MET A 83 -7.41 -0.86 16.03
C MET A 83 -6.43 -1.71 15.21
N ALA A 84 -6.35 -1.51 13.89
CA ALA A 84 -5.36 -2.18 13.05
C ALA A 84 -3.92 -1.77 13.38
N VAL A 85 -3.68 -0.47 13.67
CA VAL A 85 -2.39 0.04 14.13
C VAL A 85 -2.02 -0.52 15.51
N VAL A 86 -2.96 -0.56 16.45
CA VAL A 86 -2.74 -1.16 17.78
C VAL A 86 -2.42 -2.66 17.66
N ALA A 87 -3.13 -3.40 16.81
CA ALA A 87 -2.82 -4.80 16.54
C ALA A 87 -1.41 -4.97 15.95
N TRP A 88 -0.99 -4.09 15.03
CA TRP A 88 0.37 -4.07 14.51
C TRP A 88 1.41 -3.82 15.61
N LEU A 89 1.20 -2.85 16.50
CA LEU A 89 2.08 -2.59 17.64
C LEU A 89 2.16 -3.81 18.59
N GLY A 90 1.05 -4.52 18.79
CA GLY A 90 1.02 -5.80 19.50
C GLY A 90 1.91 -6.86 18.84
N LEU A 91 1.89 -6.96 17.50
CA LEU A 91 2.79 -7.86 16.76
C LEU A 91 4.26 -7.43 16.87
N VAL A 92 4.55 -6.13 16.91
CA VAL A 92 5.91 -5.63 17.17
C VAL A 92 6.38 -6.03 18.57
N ALA A 93 5.55 -5.85 19.60
CA ALA A 93 5.86 -6.26 20.97
C ALA A 93 6.07 -7.79 21.05
N LEU A 94 5.22 -8.58 20.39
CA LEU A 94 5.38 -10.03 20.27
C LEU A 94 6.70 -10.39 19.58
N ALA A 95 7.08 -9.70 18.52
CA ALA A 95 8.36 -9.92 17.83
C ALA A 95 9.56 -9.61 18.72
N VAL A 96 9.51 -8.53 19.51
CA VAL A 96 10.56 -8.17 20.48
C VAL A 96 10.66 -9.20 21.61
N TRP A 97 9.52 -9.67 22.11
CA TRP A 97 9.46 -10.74 23.12
C TRP A 97 10.00 -12.06 22.58
N ALA A 98 9.59 -12.45 21.37
CA ALA A 98 10.04 -13.68 20.72
C ALA A 98 11.56 -13.67 20.51
N ARG A 99 12.16 -12.51 20.19
CA ARG A 99 13.64 -12.38 20.09
C ARG A 99 14.40 -12.74 21.36
N LYS A 100 13.76 -12.64 22.53
CA LYS A 100 14.39 -12.96 23.81
C LYS A 100 14.17 -14.40 24.24
N ASN A 101 13.03 -14.99 23.90
CA ASN A 101 12.58 -16.27 24.46
C ASN A 101 12.59 -17.43 23.44
N GLU A 102 12.53 -17.14 22.15
CA GLU A 102 12.48 -18.16 21.09
C GLU A 102 13.82 -18.26 20.36
N PRO A 103 14.30 -19.48 20.05
CA PRO A 103 15.54 -19.67 19.30
C PRO A 103 15.47 -19.14 17.85
N ASN A 104 14.27 -19.01 17.26
CA ASN A 104 14.06 -18.61 15.86
C ASN A 104 13.03 -17.47 15.72
N PRO A 105 13.36 -16.24 16.15
CA PRO A 105 12.40 -15.15 16.26
C PRO A 105 12.11 -14.41 14.94
N VAL A 106 12.76 -14.79 13.85
CA VAL A 106 12.78 -13.94 12.65
C VAL A 106 11.45 -13.96 11.90
N TRP A 107 10.70 -15.06 11.95
CA TRP A 107 9.35 -15.11 11.36
C TRP A 107 8.39 -14.10 12.01
N TYR A 108 8.48 -13.88 13.32
CA TYR A 108 7.69 -12.86 14.02
C TYR A 108 8.13 -11.44 13.64
N SER A 109 9.45 -11.22 13.50
CA SER A 109 9.99 -9.92 13.10
C SER A 109 9.58 -9.55 11.66
N PHE A 110 9.64 -10.51 10.75
CA PHE A 110 9.20 -10.33 9.37
C PHE A 110 7.69 -10.06 9.29
N LEU A 111 6.88 -10.83 10.05
CA LEU A 111 5.44 -10.61 10.14
C LEU A 111 5.11 -9.18 10.58
N ALA A 112 5.70 -8.72 11.68
CA ALA A 112 5.46 -7.39 12.22
C ALA A 112 5.86 -6.29 11.22
N MET A 113 6.97 -6.46 10.50
CA MET A 113 7.41 -5.52 9.47
C MET A 113 6.43 -5.49 8.29
N MET A 114 6.05 -6.65 7.76
CA MET A 114 5.14 -6.74 6.61
C MET A 114 3.73 -6.26 6.93
N VAL A 115 3.21 -6.51 8.13
CA VAL A 115 1.93 -5.95 8.58
C VAL A 115 2.01 -4.43 8.70
N GLY A 116 3.11 -3.88 9.22
CA GLY A 116 3.30 -2.43 9.28
C GLY A 116 3.29 -1.79 7.88
N PHE A 117 4.00 -2.39 6.95
CA PHE A 117 3.98 -1.99 5.54
C PHE A 117 2.58 -2.11 4.93
N ALA A 118 1.86 -3.20 5.20
CA ALA A 118 0.49 -3.44 4.76
C ALA A 118 -0.48 -2.36 5.24
N VAL A 119 -0.41 -1.98 6.52
CA VAL A 119 -1.28 -0.95 7.11
C VAL A 119 -1.01 0.41 6.46
N LEU A 120 0.25 0.83 6.39
CA LEU A 120 0.61 2.14 5.83
C LEU A 120 0.22 2.28 4.35
N PHE A 121 0.59 1.30 3.53
CA PHE A 121 0.25 1.31 2.10
C PHE A 121 -1.24 1.09 1.86
N GLY A 122 -1.90 0.23 2.67
CA GLY A 122 -3.34 0.03 2.61
C GLY A 122 -4.11 1.33 2.83
N ILE A 123 -3.77 2.09 3.87
CA ILE A 123 -4.39 3.41 4.15
C ILE A 123 -4.13 4.38 2.99
N ARG A 124 -2.88 4.49 2.53
CA ARG A 124 -2.51 5.45 1.47
C ARG A 124 -3.20 5.15 0.13
N CYS A 125 -3.28 3.87 -0.25
CA CYS A 125 -3.96 3.43 -1.46
C CYS A 125 -5.48 3.57 -1.33
N GLY A 126 -6.06 3.17 -0.19
CA GLY A 126 -7.49 3.32 0.06
C GLY A 126 -7.91 4.79 -0.02
N ARG A 127 -7.18 5.67 0.67
CA ARG A 127 -7.45 7.12 0.62
C ARG A 127 -7.37 7.71 -0.79
N HIS A 128 -6.44 7.25 -1.62
CA HIS A 128 -6.37 7.66 -3.03
C HIS A 128 -7.61 7.21 -3.82
N ILE A 129 -8.05 5.96 -3.63
CA ILE A 129 -9.27 5.44 -4.25
C ILE A 129 -10.49 6.28 -3.82
N TYR A 130 -10.55 6.63 -2.54
CA TYR A 130 -11.61 7.44 -1.97
C TYR A 130 -11.67 8.84 -2.58
N GLU A 131 -10.57 9.59 -2.52
CA GLU A 131 -10.50 10.99 -2.96
C GLU A 131 -10.74 11.12 -4.48
N GLU A 132 -10.21 10.20 -5.29
CA GLU A 132 -10.28 10.34 -6.75
C GLU A 132 -11.56 9.81 -7.38
N TYR A 133 -12.13 8.73 -6.85
CA TYR A 133 -13.23 8.01 -7.51
C TYR A 133 -14.45 7.81 -6.61
N GLU A 134 -14.28 7.23 -5.41
CA GLU A 134 -15.43 6.84 -4.60
C GLU A 134 -16.19 8.04 -4.01
N LEU A 135 -15.48 9.10 -3.59
CA LEU A 135 -16.11 10.31 -3.05
C LEU A 135 -17.05 10.94 -4.09
N LYS A 136 -16.55 11.18 -5.31
CA LYS A 136 -17.33 11.74 -6.43
C LYS A 136 -18.56 10.88 -6.73
N TYR A 137 -18.39 9.55 -6.75
CA TYR A 137 -19.47 8.61 -6.95
C TYR A 137 -20.55 8.69 -5.86
N LEU A 138 -20.16 8.67 -4.58
CA LEU A 138 -21.10 8.68 -3.46
C LEU A 138 -21.83 10.02 -3.32
N GLU A 139 -21.14 11.14 -3.49
CA GLU A 139 -21.77 12.46 -3.43
C GLU A 139 -22.83 12.64 -4.52
N VAL A 140 -22.52 12.25 -5.76
CA VAL A 140 -23.51 12.32 -6.86
C VAL A 140 -24.65 11.32 -6.65
N LYS A 141 -24.36 10.14 -6.11
CA LYS A 141 -25.37 9.10 -5.86
C LYS A 141 -26.38 9.49 -4.78
N ASP A 142 -25.94 10.22 -3.76
CA ASP A 142 -26.80 10.68 -2.67
C ASP A 142 -27.63 11.93 -3.04
N MET A 143 -27.38 12.51 -4.22
CA MET A 143 -28.14 13.63 -4.78
C MET A 143 -29.32 13.16 -5.64
N LYS A 144 -30.22 14.08 -5.95
CA LYS A 144 -31.42 13.81 -6.76
C LYS A 144 -31.08 13.75 -8.25
N ASN A 145 -31.74 12.82 -8.96
CA ASN A 145 -31.69 12.75 -10.41
C ASN A 145 -32.89 13.51 -11.00
N TYR A 146 -32.61 14.41 -11.95
CA TYR A 146 -33.62 15.17 -12.66
C TYR A 146 -33.69 14.69 -14.11
N THR A 147 -34.89 14.31 -14.56
CA THR A 147 -35.14 13.89 -15.95
C THR A 147 -36.03 14.88 -16.67
N ASN A 148 -35.88 15.00 -17.98
CA ASN A 148 -36.57 16.01 -18.81
C ASN A 148 -36.48 17.42 -18.21
N PHE A 149 -35.29 17.79 -17.74
CA PHE A 149 -35.07 19.06 -17.06
C PHE A 149 -34.93 20.20 -18.07
N ASP A 150 -35.76 21.24 -17.95
CA ASP A 150 -35.63 22.46 -18.76
C ASP A 150 -34.93 23.57 -17.97
N VAL A 151 -33.84 24.05 -18.55
CA VAL A 151 -32.98 25.08 -17.95
C VAL A 151 -33.64 26.46 -17.99
N SER A 152 -34.53 26.71 -18.96
CA SER A 152 -35.13 28.02 -19.13
C SER A 152 -36.27 28.33 -18.14
N SER A 153 -36.89 27.29 -17.57
CA SER A 153 -37.99 27.41 -16.60
C SER A 153 -37.55 27.33 -15.14
N ASN A 154 -36.29 26.98 -14.85
CA ASN A 154 -35.81 26.76 -13.50
C ASN A 154 -34.55 27.61 -13.22
N ALA A 155 -34.52 28.27 -12.07
CA ALA A 155 -33.29 28.91 -11.58
C ALA A 155 -32.38 27.89 -10.89
N GLY A 156 -31.07 28.13 -10.91
CA GLY A 156 -30.10 27.23 -10.26
C GLY A 156 -30.35 27.02 -8.76
N GLN A 157 -30.94 28.03 -8.10
CA GLN A 157 -31.31 27.96 -6.68
C GLN A 157 -32.32 26.85 -6.35
N ASN A 158 -33.17 26.48 -7.30
CA ASN A 158 -34.24 25.50 -7.08
C ASN A 158 -33.73 24.04 -7.16
N VAL A 159 -32.53 23.82 -7.70
CA VAL A 159 -32.00 22.48 -8.00
C VAL A 159 -30.60 22.25 -7.44
N ILE A 160 -30.29 22.90 -6.30
CA ILE A 160 -29.03 22.73 -5.56
C ILE A 160 -28.91 21.30 -4.98
N ASP A 161 -29.96 20.49 -4.97
CA ASP A 161 -29.97 19.09 -4.53
C ASP A 161 -29.71 18.09 -5.67
N GLY A 162 -29.59 18.56 -6.92
CA GLY A 162 -29.43 17.69 -8.09
C GLY A 162 -27.99 17.24 -8.32
N GLY A 163 -27.82 15.96 -8.64
CA GLY A 163 -26.52 15.33 -8.93
C GLY A 163 -26.39 14.94 -10.40
N VAL A 164 -27.43 14.33 -10.97
CA VAL A 164 -27.50 13.95 -12.38
C VAL A 164 -28.69 14.65 -13.04
N PHE A 165 -28.45 15.20 -14.22
CA PHE A 165 -29.45 15.91 -15.01
C PHE A 165 -29.52 15.30 -16.41
N GLU A 166 -30.72 14.92 -16.83
CA GLU A 166 -31.06 14.64 -18.22
C GLU A 166 -31.91 15.81 -18.71
N PHE A 167 -31.36 16.60 -19.61
CA PHE A 167 -31.99 17.81 -20.09
C PHE A 167 -33.11 17.49 -21.10
N ALA A 168 -34.19 18.25 -21.04
CA ALA A 168 -35.27 18.18 -22.02
C ALA A 168 -34.78 18.56 -23.43
N SER A 169 -35.50 18.08 -24.45
CA SER A 169 -35.23 18.44 -25.84
C SER A 169 -35.30 19.97 -26.04
N GLY A 170 -34.31 20.52 -26.75
CA GLY A 170 -34.15 21.95 -26.99
C GLY A 170 -33.14 22.63 -26.08
N ASN A 171 -32.73 22.00 -24.97
CA ASN A 171 -31.55 22.44 -24.23
C ASN A 171 -30.28 22.09 -24.99
N LYS A 172 -29.33 23.02 -25.05
CA LYS A 172 -28.05 22.84 -25.73
C LYS A 172 -26.96 23.68 -25.09
N LEU A 173 -25.72 23.37 -25.40
CA LEU A 173 -24.58 24.23 -25.09
C LEU A 173 -24.59 25.45 -26.02
N ASP A 174 -24.50 26.65 -25.47
CA ASP A 174 -24.26 27.86 -26.25
C ASP A 174 -22.75 28.05 -26.45
N LEU A 175 -22.25 27.49 -27.56
CA LEU A 175 -20.84 27.54 -27.91
C LEU A 175 -20.34 28.96 -28.22
N ALA A 176 -21.23 29.92 -28.51
CA ALA A 176 -20.87 31.30 -28.83
C ALA A 176 -20.50 32.10 -27.57
N GLN A 177 -21.01 31.71 -26.40
CA GLN A 177 -20.80 32.38 -25.11
C GLN A 177 -19.86 31.58 -24.20
N THR A 178 -18.93 30.84 -24.80
CA THR A 178 -17.95 30.03 -24.06
C THR A 178 -16.77 30.89 -23.60
N TRP A 179 -16.25 30.59 -22.42
CA TRP A 179 -15.10 31.31 -21.89
C TRP A 179 -14.17 30.38 -21.10
N HIS A 180 -13.03 30.93 -20.65
CA HIS A 180 -12.07 30.20 -19.87
C HIS A 180 -11.38 31.08 -18.83
N PHE A 181 -10.88 30.45 -17.76
CA PHE A 181 -9.99 31.04 -16.78
C PHE A 181 -8.72 30.20 -16.68
N LYS A 182 -7.54 30.82 -16.63
CA LYS A 182 -6.27 30.10 -16.61
C LYS A 182 -5.51 30.32 -15.30
N GLN A 183 -5.26 29.22 -14.58
CA GLN A 183 -4.37 29.18 -13.42
C GLN A 183 -3.71 27.80 -13.36
N ASP A 184 -2.47 27.71 -13.84
CA ASP A 184 -1.72 26.48 -14.17
C ASP A 184 -2.42 25.62 -15.24
N THR A 185 -3.67 25.25 -14.99
CA THR A 185 -4.63 24.57 -15.87
C THR A 185 -5.63 25.58 -16.46
N VAL A 186 -6.16 25.28 -17.65
CA VAL A 186 -7.22 26.07 -18.29
C VAL A 186 -8.59 25.52 -17.89
N TYR A 187 -9.37 26.32 -17.19
CA TYR A 187 -10.73 26.01 -16.74
C TYR A 187 -11.73 26.56 -17.75
N CYS A 188 -12.43 25.68 -18.45
CA CYS A 188 -13.34 25.99 -19.54
C CYS A 188 -14.79 25.98 -19.05
N VAL A 189 -15.60 26.94 -19.51
CA VAL A 189 -17.03 27.02 -19.17
C VAL A 189 -17.87 27.29 -20.43
N ALA A 190 -19.01 26.64 -20.51
CA ALA A 190 -20.00 26.80 -21.57
C ALA A 190 -21.41 26.88 -20.96
N PRO A 191 -22.20 27.94 -21.22
CA PRO A 191 -23.54 28.03 -20.69
C PRO A 191 -24.46 27.00 -21.37
N ILE A 192 -25.31 26.37 -20.57
CA ILE A 192 -26.38 25.48 -21.03
C ILE A 192 -27.63 26.34 -21.16
N VAL A 193 -28.18 26.46 -22.36
CA VAL A 193 -29.34 27.30 -22.65
C VAL A 193 -30.51 26.45 -23.13
N GLY A 194 -31.72 26.83 -22.71
CA GLY A 194 -32.96 26.23 -23.17
C GLY A 194 -33.45 26.81 -24.49
N SER A 195 -34.64 26.38 -24.91
CA SER A 195 -35.31 26.86 -26.12
C SER A 195 -35.92 28.26 -25.96
N SER A 196 -36.21 28.67 -24.73
CA SER A 196 -36.71 30.01 -24.39
C SER A 196 -35.60 30.86 -23.78
N THR A 197 -35.73 32.18 -23.89
CA THR A 197 -34.77 33.13 -23.33
C THR A 197 -34.78 33.04 -21.81
N ALA A 198 -33.70 32.48 -21.26
CA ALA A 198 -33.51 32.39 -19.82
C ALA A 198 -33.29 33.79 -19.21
N THR A 199 -33.86 34.00 -18.03
CA THR A 199 -33.68 35.26 -17.27
C THR A 199 -32.33 35.28 -16.53
N SER A 200 -31.79 34.10 -16.19
CA SER A 200 -30.47 33.90 -15.59
C SER A 200 -29.75 32.71 -16.23
N TYR A 201 -28.43 32.82 -16.36
CA TYR A 201 -27.54 31.78 -16.89
C TYR A 201 -26.93 30.99 -15.74
N ASP A 202 -27.72 30.15 -15.10
CA ASP A 202 -27.28 29.45 -13.88
C ASP A 202 -26.65 28.08 -14.16
N PHE A 203 -26.76 27.53 -15.37
CA PHE A 203 -26.31 26.17 -15.69
C PHE A 203 -25.14 26.20 -16.66
N TRP A 204 -24.02 25.59 -16.25
CA TRP A 204 -22.77 25.66 -17.00
C TRP A 204 -22.16 24.27 -17.15
N ALA A 205 -21.86 23.89 -18.39
CA ALA A 205 -20.97 22.78 -18.68
C ALA A 205 -19.52 23.22 -18.47
N VAL A 206 -18.72 22.37 -17.84
CA VAL A 206 -17.34 22.69 -17.47
C VAL A 206 -16.37 21.57 -17.80
N GLY A 207 -15.09 21.93 -17.88
CA GLY A 207 -13.99 20.98 -17.79
C GLY A 207 -12.63 21.66 -17.95
N GLN A 208 -11.56 20.85 -18.00
CA GLN A 208 -10.18 21.32 -17.95
C GLN A 208 -9.44 21.05 -19.27
N ASP A 209 -8.60 21.98 -19.68
CA ASP A 209 -7.66 21.87 -20.82
C ASP A 209 -8.29 21.43 -22.17
N CYS A 210 -9.58 21.74 -22.38
CA CYS A 210 -10.33 21.35 -23.58
C CYS A 210 -10.77 22.54 -24.46
N CYS A 211 -10.45 23.78 -24.06
CA CYS A 211 -10.81 25.01 -24.75
C CYS A 211 -9.57 25.78 -25.22
N SER A 212 -9.78 26.75 -26.12
CA SER A 212 -8.70 27.63 -26.58
C SER A 212 -8.45 28.78 -25.60
N ASN A 213 -7.19 29.24 -25.50
CA ASN A 213 -6.83 30.40 -24.65
C ASN A 213 -7.15 31.75 -25.30
N SER A 214 -7.65 31.79 -26.52
CA SER A 214 -7.75 33.01 -27.33
C SER A 214 -9.10 33.22 -27.99
N GLY A 215 -10.07 32.33 -27.76
CA GLY A 215 -11.40 32.43 -28.37
C GLY A 215 -12.43 31.49 -27.75
N SER A 216 -13.66 31.61 -28.25
CA SER A 216 -14.82 30.78 -27.88
C SER A 216 -14.73 29.42 -28.57
N ASP A 217 -14.06 28.47 -27.94
CA ASP A 217 -13.97 27.06 -28.38
C ASP A 217 -14.15 26.17 -27.15
N TYR A 218 -15.12 25.25 -27.17
CA TYR A 218 -15.41 24.36 -26.06
C TYR A 218 -15.58 22.92 -26.56
N ARG A 219 -14.74 22.01 -26.05
CA ARG A 219 -14.64 20.62 -26.53
C ARG A 219 -14.59 19.59 -25.38
N CYS A 220 -15.02 19.98 -24.19
CA CYS A 220 -15.03 19.10 -23.02
C CYS A 220 -16.18 18.09 -23.08
N GLY A 221 -15.94 16.88 -22.55
CA GLY A 221 -16.93 15.82 -22.49
C GLY A 221 -17.49 15.48 -23.87
N ASP A 222 -18.80 15.22 -23.92
CA ASP A 222 -19.48 14.86 -25.17
C ASP A 222 -20.07 16.08 -25.91
N ALA A 223 -19.46 17.27 -25.75
CA ALA A 223 -19.98 18.52 -26.31
C ALA A 223 -20.08 18.54 -27.85
N GLN A 224 -19.30 17.72 -28.54
CA GLN A 224 -19.37 17.57 -30.01
C GLN A 224 -20.45 16.58 -30.46
N ASN A 225 -20.99 15.78 -29.53
CA ASN A 225 -22.04 14.82 -29.84
C ASN A 225 -23.41 15.49 -29.73
N ALA A 226 -24.13 15.57 -30.85
CA ALA A 226 -25.47 16.17 -30.89
C ALA A 226 -26.51 15.38 -30.09
N SER A 227 -26.27 14.10 -29.81
CA SER A 227 -27.12 13.25 -28.97
C SER A 227 -26.91 13.48 -27.48
N ALA A 228 -25.82 14.14 -27.08
CA ALA A 228 -25.52 14.37 -25.68
C ALA A 228 -26.47 15.41 -25.09
N SER A 229 -27.21 14.99 -24.07
CA SER A 229 -28.17 15.82 -23.33
C SER A 229 -28.15 15.53 -21.83
N GLY A 230 -27.13 14.81 -21.37
CA GLY A 230 -26.92 14.48 -19.97
C GLY A 230 -25.82 15.31 -19.35
N ALA A 231 -25.86 15.40 -18.02
CA ALA A 231 -24.85 16.06 -17.24
C ALA A 231 -24.74 15.45 -15.85
N VAL A 232 -23.51 15.41 -15.34
CA VAL A 232 -23.22 15.08 -13.95
C VAL A 232 -22.67 16.31 -13.26
N ARG A 233 -23.16 16.62 -12.07
CA ARG A 233 -22.72 17.79 -11.33
C ARG A 233 -21.27 17.67 -10.89
N MET A 234 -20.52 18.75 -11.09
CA MET A 234 -19.16 18.88 -10.58
C MET A 234 -19.18 19.41 -9.15
N LEU A 235 -18.64 18.61 -8.22
CA LEU A 235 -18.64 18.91 -6.78
C LEU A 235 -17.25 19.22 -6.20
N SER A 236 -16.19 19.06 -7.01
CA SER A 236 -14.81 19.33 -6.60
C SER A 236 -14.65 20.78 -6.12
N GLU A 237 -14.50 20.98 -4.80
CA GLU A 237 -14.37 22.33 -4.21
C GLU A 237 -13.15 23.10 -4.74
N LYS A 238 -12.10 22.38 -5.14
CA LYS A 238 -10.88 22.97 -5.69
C LYS A 238 -11.16 23.61 -7.04
N ASP A 239 -11.86 22.90 -7.92
CA ASP A 239 -12.09 23.31 -9.30
C ASP A 239 -13.28 24.28 -9.42
N VAL A 240 -14.32 24.09 -8.61
CA VAL A 240 -15.51 24.95 -8.58
C VAL A 240 -15.16 26.43 -8.35
N LYS A 241 -14.12 26.72 -7.56
CA LYS A 241 -13.66 28.11 -7.34
C LYS A 241 -13.14 28.75 -8.62
N PHE A 242 -12.42 28.00 -9.44
CA PHE A 242 -11.86 28.49 -10.70
C PHE A 242 -12.92 28.57 -11.80
N TYR A 243 -13.87 27.64 -11.84
CA TYR A 243 -15.02 27.75 -12.75
C TYR A 243 -15.89 28.98 -12.44
N LYS A 244 -16.05 29.35 -11.16
CA LYS A 244 -16.72 30.61 -10.79
C LYS A 244 -16.01 31.85 -11.33
N LEU A 245 -14.67 31.85 -11.32
CA LEU A 245 -13.90 32.95 -11.92
C LEU A 245 -14.07 33.00 -13.43
N ALA A 246 -14.11 31.84 -14.10
CA ALA A 246 -14.39 31.76 -15.54
C ALA A 246 -15.79 32.29 -15.89
N VAL A 247 -16.80 31.94 -15.09
CA VAL A 247 -18.17 32.48 -15.25
C VAL A 247 -18.20 33.98 -15.03
N LEU A 248 -17.56 34.51 -13.98
CA LEU A 248 -17.51 35.95 -13.71
C LEU A 248 -16.91 36.74 -14.89
N GLN A 249 -15.88 36.17 -15.53
CA GLN A 249 -15.31 36.76 -16.74
C GLN A 249 -16.30 36.68 -17.92
N ALA A 250 -16.97 35.54 -18.12
CA ALA A 250 -17.99 35.37 -19.16
C ALA A 250 -19.15 36.37 -19.00
N GLU A 251 -19.64 36.58 -17.77
CA GLU A 251 -20.67 37.57 -17.45
C GLU A 251 -20.28 38.97 -17.92
N THR A 252 -19.04 39.37 -17.61
CA THR A 252 -18.52 40.69 -17.99
C THR A 252 -18.32 40.82 -19.50
N MET A 253 -17.85 39.75 -20.16
CA MET A 253 -17.55 39.75 -21.59
C MET A 253 -18.81 39.73 -22.47
N TYR A 254 -19.85 38.99 -22.05
CA TYR A 254 -21.06 38.78 -22.85
C TYR A 254 -22.29 39.54 -22.35
N GLY A 255 -22.20 40.23 -21.21
CA GLY A 255 -23.31 40.98 -20.63
C GLY A 255 -24.45 40.08 -20.12
N ILE A 256 -24.11 38.86 -19.68
CA ILE A 256 -25.02 37.88 -19.09
C ILE A 256 -24.89 37.86 -17.57
N LEU A 257 -25.90 37.32 -16.89
CA LEU A 257 -25.93 37.23 -15.43
C LEU A 257 -26.24 35.79 -14.98
N ALA A 258 -25.38 35.25 -14.13
CA ALA A 258 -25.45 33.96 -13.46
C ALA A 258 -25.63 34.17 -11.95
N ALA A 259 -26.88 34.20 -11.49
CA ALA A 259 -27.18 34.49 -10.09
C ALA A 259 -26.66 33.37 -9.16
N GLN A 260 -26.80 32.12 -9.57
CA GLN A 260 -26.33 30.95 -8.83
C GLN A 260 -25.77 29.89 -9.79
N PRO A 261 -24.50 30.02 -10.23
CA PRO A 261 -23.93 29.09 -11.19
C PRO A 261 -23.75 27.70 -10.60
N LEU A 262 -24.30 26.71 -11.31
CA LEU A 262 -24.11 25.28 -11.12
C LEU A 262 -23.26 24.72 -12.27
N PHE A 263 -22.35 23.82 -11.92
CA PHE A 263 -21.33 23.31 -12.84
C PHE A 263 -21.54 21.83 -13.12
N PHE A 264 -21.37 21.45 -14.38
CA PHE A 264 -21.70 20.13 -14.89
C PHE A 264 -20.63 19.59 -15.84
N GLU A 265 -20.30 18.31 -15.70
CA GLU A 265 -19.60 17.55 -16.71
C GLU A 265 -20.62 17.04 -17.73
N TRP A 266 -20.49 17.48 -18.99
CA TRP A 266 -21.44 17.18 -20.06
C TRP A 266 -21.18 15.79 -20.67
N SER A 267 -22.19 14.94 -20.72
CA SER A 267 -22.07 13.58 -21.25
C SER A 267 -23.34 13.08 -21.94
N GLU A 268 -23.19 12.17 -22.89
CA GLU A 268 -24.31 11.45 -23.52
C GLU A 268 -25.02 10.52 -22.53
N ASP A 269 -24.26 9.77 -21.74
CA ASP A 269 -24.80 8.84 -20.74
C ASP A 269 -24.21 9.15 -19.35
N PRO A 270 -24.87 10.04 -18.58
CA PRO A 270 -24.36 10.41 -17.27
C PRO A 270 -24.44 9.24 -16.27
N ALA A 271 -25.34 8.28 -16.46
CA ALA A 271 -25.45 7.11 -15.61
C ALA A 271 -24.24 6.17 -15.82
N ALA A 272 -23.83 5.95 -17.06
CA ALA A 272 -22.61 5.21 -17.37
C ALA A 272 -21.36 5.92 -16.85
N LEU A 273 -21.29 7.25 -16.97
CA LEU A 273 -20.18 8.04 -16.43
C LEU A 273 -20.03 7.84 -14.92
N VAL A 274 -21.13 7.97 -14.16
CA VAL A 274 -21.13 7.74 -12.70
C VAL A 274 -20.78 6.28 -12.37
N ALA A 275 -21.31 5.31 -13.12
CA ALA A 275 -20.98 3.89 -12.93
C ALA A 275 -19.50 3.57 -13.22
N SER A 276 -18.87 4.31 -14.14
CA SER A 276 -17.46 4.15 -14.47
C SER A 276 -16.56 4.43 -13.26
N TRP A 277 -16.86 5.49 -12.49
CA TRP A 277 -16.09 5.84 -11.29
C TRP A 277 -16.06 4.70 -10.27
N LYS A 278 -17.22 4.08 -10.03
CA LYS A 278 -17.32 2.93 -9.13
C LYS A 278 -16.54 1.71 -9.64
N THR A 279 -16.58 1.48 -10.95
CA THR A 279 -15.85 0.39 -11.60
C THR A 279 -14.34 0.61 -11.52
N HIS A 280 -13.88 1.84 -11.73
CA HIS A 280 -12.47 2.23 -11.58
C HIS A 280 -11.98 2.08 -10.14
N ALA A 281 -12.75 2.54 -9.15
CA ALA A 281 -12.43 2.36 -7.74
C ALA A 281 -12.25 0.87 -7.38
N SER A 282 -13.20 0.03 -7.82
CA SER A 282 -13.16 -1.42 -7.59
C SER A 282 -11.98 -2.08 -8.30
N SER A 283 -11.70 -1.69 -9.55
CA SER A 283 -10.55 -2.18 -10.32
C SER A 283 -9.22 -1.86 -9.63
N LEU A 284 -9.06 -0.63 -9.13
CA LEU A 284 -7.86 -0.21 -8.41
C LEU A 284 -7.68 -0.96 -7.10
N PHE A 285 -8.77 -1.24 -6.37
CA PHE A 285 -8.73 -2.08 -5.17
C PHE A 285 -8.17 -3.47 -5.46
N PHE A 286 -8.74 -4.19 -6.45
CA PHE A 286 -8.27 -5.54 -6.79
C PHE A 286 -6.85 -5.55 -7.36
N LYS A 287 -6.49 -4.56 -8.20
CA LYS A 287 -5.11 -4.39 -8.69
C LYS A 287 -4.12 -4.15 -7.54
N GLY A 288 -4.49 -3.29 -6.58
CA GLY A 288 -3.68 -3.03 -5.40
C GLY A 288 -3.51 -4.26 -4.51
N LEU A 289 -4.58 -5.02 -4.30
CA LEU A 289 -4.55 -6.28 -3.53
C LEU A 289 -3.67 -7.34 -4.20
N ALA A 290 -3.82 -7.53 -5.51
CA ALA A 290 -2.99 -8.45 -6.28
C ALA A 290 -1.51 -8.04 -6.27
N ALA A 291 -1.22 -6.75 -6.48
CA ALA A 291 0.14 -6.23 -6.45
C ALA A 291 0.81 -6.44 -5.08
N PHE A 292 0.08 -6.15 -3.99
CA PHE A 292 0.59 -6.38 -2.63
C PHE A 292 0.80 -7.88 -2.35
N PHE A 293 -0.11 -8.75 -2.79
CA PHE A 293 0.03 -10.19 -2.63
C PHE A 293 1.27 -10.73 -3.33
N VAL A 294 1.51 -10.33 -4.58
CA VAL A 294 2.72 -10.73 -5.34
C VAL A 294 3.99 -10.20 -4.66
N PHE A 295 3.97 -8.95 -4.21
CA PHE A 295 5.08 -8.36 -3.46
C PHE A 295 5.37 -9.13 -2.17
N ASN A 296 4.34 -9.46 -1.39
CA ASN A 296 4.49 -10.23 -0.16
C ASN A 296 5.04 -11.64 -0.44
N LEU A 297 4.52 -12.35 -1.45
CA LEU A 297 5.05 -13.64 -1.87
C LEU A 297 6.53 -13.56 -2.27
N TYR A 298 6.93 -12.51 -2.98
CA TYR A 298 8.32 -12.27 -3.35
C TYR A 298 9.20 -12.08 -2.12
N CYS A 299 8.80 -11.23 -1.16
CA CYS A 299 9.54 -10.99 0.08
C CYS A 299 9.65 -12.26 0.95
N VAL A 300 8.56 -13.02 1.10
CA VAL A 300 8.55 -14.31 1.81
C VAL A 300 9.47 -15.32 1.10
N GLY A 301 9.41 -15.38 -0.23
CA GLY A 301 10.25 -16.26 -1.05
C GLY A 301 11.75 -15.95 -0.89
N ILE A 302 12.13 -14.67 -0.88
CA ILE A 302 13.50 -14.25 -0.57
C ILE A 302 13.87 -14.68 0.85
N GLY A 303 13.01 -14.41 1.84
CA GLY A 303 13.23 -14.81 3.23
C GLY A 303 13.52 -16.31 3.34
N VAL A 304 12.67 -17.15 2.76
CA VAL A 304 12.83 -18.61 2.70
C VAL A 304 14.15 -19.00 2.04
N CYS A 305 14.51 -18.41 0.90
CA CYS A 305 15.75 -18.70 0.19
C CYS A 305 16.99 -18.31 1.00
N CYS A 306 16.97 -17.16 1.69
CA CYS A 306 18.03 -16.73 2.58
C CYS A 306 18.22 -17.70 3.75
N TYR A 307 17.13 -18.15 4.38
CA TYR A 307 17.17 -19.18 5.43
C TYR A 307 17.73 -20.50 4.93
N ALA A 308 17.29 -20.94 3.75
CA ALA A 308 17.77 -22.17 3.14
C ALA A 308 19.26 -22.12 2.79
N ARG A 309 19.81 -20.95 2.42
CA ARG A 309 21.25 -20.76 2.16
C ARG A 309 22.08 -20.71 3.42
N ILE A 310 21.62 -20.01 4.47
CA ILE A 310 22.33 -19.94 5.76
C ILE A 310 22.51 -21.35 6.34
N GLY A 311 21.49 -22.21 6.23
CA GLY A 311 21.59 -23.61 6.65
C GLY A 311 22.53 -24.49 5.81
N ARG A 312 23.02 -24.01 4.66
CA ARG A 312 23.99 -24.72 3.79
C ARG A 312 25.41 -24.13 3.86
N GLY A 313 25.64 -23.09 4.66
CA GLY A 313 26.98 -22.51 4.83
C GLY A 313 27.98 -23.58 5.26
N SER A 314 28.99 -23.84 4.41
CA SER A 314 30.01 -24.85 4.62
C SER A 314 30.77 -24.63 5.95
N ILE A 315 31.05 -25.72 6.66
CA ILE A 315 31.94 -25.83 7.84
C ILE A 315 33.37 -25.36 7.56
N ASN A 316 33.72 -24.93 6.34
CA ASN A 316 35.12 -24.79 5.94
C ASN A 316 35.82 -23.49 6.39
N SER A 317 35.26 -22.65 7.26
CA SER A 317 36.03 -21.49 7.77
C SER A 317 35.68 -20.97 9.16
N MET A 318 35.01 -21.74 10.03
CA MET A 318 35.04 -21.41 11.45
C MET A 318 36.29 -22.06 12.04
N ASN A 319 37.45 -21.46 11.72
CA ASN A 319 38.65 -21.70 12.50
C ASN A 319 38.25 -21.45 13.96
N PHE A 320 38.31 -22.50 14.77
CA PHE A 320 38.08 -22.41 16.21
C PHE A 320 38.96 -21.31 16.87
N TYR A 321 40.03 -20.90 16.18
CA TYR A 321 41.01 -19.88 16.54
C TYR A 321 40.60 -18.42 16.22
N ASP A 322 39.54 -18.17 15.45
CA ASP A 322 39.12 -16.81 15.04
C ASP A 322 38.00 -16.22 15.93
N ASP A 323 37.60 -16.91 17.00
CA ASP A 323 36.68 -16.37 18.02
C ASP A 323 37.42 -15.26 18.83
N PRO A 324 36.89 -14.02 18.91
CA PRO A 324 37.53 -12.94 19.67
C PRO A 324 37.70 -13.23 21.16
N ASP A 325 36.93 -14.18 21.72
CA ASP A 325 37.11 -14.68 23.08
C ASP A 325 38.39 -15.54 23.22
N TRP A 326 38.81 -16.25 22.15
CA TRP A 326 40.06 -17.01 22.11
C TRP A 326 41.29 -16.10 22.25
N ARG A 327 41.22 -14.89 21.68
CA ARG A 327 42.29 -13.87 21.80
C ARG A 327 42.38 -13.22 23.18
N LYS A 328 41.37 -13.36 24.04
CA LYS A 328 41.33 -12.72 25.36
C LYS A 328 41.73 -13.65 26.52
N GLY A 329 42.04 -14.92 26.25
CA GLY A 329 42.47 -15.85 27.30
C GLY A 329 42.78 -17.28 26.87
N GLY A 330 42.90 -17.59 25.57
CA GLY A 330 43.34 -18.92 25.16
C GLY A 330 44.78 -19.21 25.62
N PRO A 331 45.14 -20.47 25.94
CA PRO A 331 46.49 -20.80 26.38
C PRO A 331 47.51 -20.34 25.33
N HIS A 332 48.38 -19.40 25.73
CA HIS A 332 49.43 -18.82 24.89
C HIS A 332 50.55 -19.81 24.52
N GLU A 333 50.49 -21.03 25.05
CA GLU A 333 51.48 -22.05 24.77
C GLU A 333 51.13 -22.80 23.48
N ARG A 334 51.99 -22.65 22.47
CA ARG A 334 52.10 -23.64 21.41
C ARG A 334 52.41 -24.98 22.07
N ILE A 335 51.41 -25.84 22.22
CA ILE A 335 51.63 -27.25 22.55
C ILE A 335 52.34 -27.85 21.33
N ASP A 336 53.66 -27.91 21.42
CA ASP A 336 54.50 -28.51 20.40
C ASP A 336 54.36 -30.04 20.52
N LEU A 337 53.44 -30.62 19.74
CA LEU A 337 53.13 -32.06 19.74
C LEU A 337 54.29 -32.97 19.30
N ARG A 338 55.50 -32.42 19.10
CA ARG A 338 56.74 -33.17 18.86
C ARG A 338 57.54 -33.48 20.13
N ALA A 339 57.16 -32.94 21.30
CA ALA A 339 57.99 -33.02 22.51
C ALA A 339 57.72 -34.23 23.42
N HIS A 340 56.71 -35.07 23.17
CA HIS A 340 56.50 -36.29 23.95
C HIS A 340 57.13 -37.51 23.26
N ARG A 341 58.46 -37.63 23.38
CA ARG A 341 59.10 -38.94 23.49
C ARG A 341 59.12 -39.33 24.97
N PRO A 342 58.64 -40.51 25.37
CA PRO A 342 58.84 -41.01 26.72
C PRO A 342 60.29 -41.47 26.87
N GLY A 343 61.09 -40.70 27.60
CA GLY A 343 62.31 -41.18 28.23
C GLY A 343 62.21 -40.88 29.72
N GLY A 344 62.27 -41.90 30.58
CA GLY A 344 62.46 -41.74 32.03
C GLY A 344 63.85 -41.15 32.37
N PRO A 345 64.38 -41.20 33.61
CA PRO A 345 63.95 -41.97 34.82
C PRO A 345 64.01 -41.18 36.17
N TYR A 346 63.78 -41.89 37.30
CA TYR A 346 64.02 -41.58 38.74
C TYR A 346 63.00 -40.66 39.46
N GLY A 347 62.59 -40.83 40.72
CA GLY A 347 62.94 -41.74 41.83
C GLY A 347 62.45 -41.13 43.19
N TYR A 348 62.39 -41.97 44.25
CA TYR A 348 62.09 -41.72 45.69
C TYR A 348 60.60 -41.61 46.06
N MET A 349 60.03 -42.35 47.02
CA MET A 349 60.50 -43.17 48.15
C MET A 349 59.62 -44.42 48.30
#